data_AF-A0AAU5RXH3-F1
#
_entry.id   AF-A0AAU5RXH3-F1
#
_cell.length_a   1.000
_cell.length_b   1.000
_cell.length_c   1.000
_cell.angle_alpha   90.00
_cell.angle_beta   90.00
_cell.angle_gamma   90.00
#
_symmetry.space_group_name_H-M   'P 1'
#
loop_
_entity.id
_entity.type
_entity.pdbx_description
1 polymer ?
#
loop_
_entity_poly.entity_id
_entity_poly.type
_entity_poly.pdbx_seq_one_letter_code
_entity_poly.pdbx_strand_id
1 'polypeptide(L)'
;MSATKRFTAATAVSAAVLSALATAPAVASAAPTVFQAPVGSHRVIGPDGRIEHSTSSNWAGYAATGRTFTSVSSSWVQPAVSCSGSTAYSSFWIGLDGDGSNSVEQTGSEGDCSGGSPQYYAWYEMYPAYPVNYSNTVKAGDHFTSTVSVSGTKYTLTLSDTTQGWTKTTTKSQSGLSNASAEIIAEAPSSSTGVLPLANFGTASFTNATANGQPIGSFSPDQINMASGSTTKATTSALSSSENFTVTWKHS
;
A
#
# COMPACT_ATOMS: atom_id res chain seq x y z
N MET A 1 65.42 -37.83 56.88
CA MET A 1 65.24 -37.31 58.26
C MET A 1 63.80 -36.86 58.39
N SER A 2 63.06 -37.43 59.35
CA SER A 2 61.79 -37.01 59.98
C SER A 2 60.59 -36.56 59.11
N ALA A 3 59.32 -36.74 59.49
CA ALA A 3 58.64 -37.58 60.46
C ALA A 3 57.12 -37.40 60.17
N THR A 4 56.45 -38.52 59.96
CA THR A 4 55.12 -38.93 60.42
C THR A 4 54.23 -37.97 61.27
N LYS A 5 52.92 -37.96 60.90
CA LYS A 5 51.66 -37.94 61.70
C LYS A 5 50.87 -36.64 61.95
N ARG A 6 49.64 -36.64 61.40
CA ARG A 6 48.29 -36.49 61.98
C ARG A 6 48.01 -35.29 62.93
N PHE A 7 46.91 -34.55 62.70
CA PHE A 7 45.63 -34.70 63.45
C PHE A 7 44.56 -33.61 63.15
N THR A 8 43.32 -34.10 63.07
CA THR A 8 41.99 -33.53 63.45
C THR A 8 41.36 -32.26 62.87
N ALA A 9 40.06 -32.44 62.60
CA ALA A 9 39.00 -31.52 62.23
C ALA A 9 38.55 -30.56 63.34
N ALA A 10 37.89 -29.47 62.96
CA ALA A 10 36.62 -29.05 63.57
C ALA A 10 35.91 -27.93 62.76
N THR A 11 34.61 -28.16 62.59
CA THR A 11 33.46 -27.22 62.59
C THR A 11 33.21 -26.24 61.44
N ALA A 12 31.99 -26.38 60.94
CA ALA A 12 31.29 -25.61 59.93
C ALA A 12 30.77 -24.26 60.45
N VAL A 13 30.67 -23.29 59.54
CA VAL A 13 29.60 -22.27 59.56
C VAL A 13 29.15 -22.07 58.11
N SER A 14 27.90 -22.43 57.85
CA SER A 14 27.20 -22.15 56.60
C SER A 14 26.93 -20.65 56.47
N ALA A 15 27.27 -20.07 55.31
CA ALA A 15 26.70 -18.80 54.87
C ALA A 15 26.16 -18.98 53.46
N ALA A 16 24.85 -19.24 53.36
CA ALA A 16 24.12 -19.19 52.12
C ALA A 16 24.04 -17.73 51.67
N VAL A 17 24.68 -17.40 50.56
CA VAL A 17 24.49 -16.11 49.89
C VAL A 17 23.46 -16.33 48.78
N LEU A 18 22.20 -15.97 49.07
CA LEU A 18 21.17 -15.79 48.05
C LEU A 18 21.55 -14.56 47.21
N SER A 19 22.08 -14.77 46.01
CA SER A 19 22.19 -13.72 45.00
C SER A 19 20.81 -13.52 44.37
N ALA A 20 20.05 -12.55 44.87
CA ALA A 20 18.81 -12.11 44.23
C ALA A 20 19.16 -11.44 42.89
N LEU A 21 18.85 -12.10 41.76
CA LEU A 21 18.78 -11.43 40.46
C LEU A 21 17.58 -10.47 40.50
N ALA A 22 17.86 -9.18 40.63
CA ALA A 22 16.88 -8.13 40.38
C ALA A 22 16.60 -8.09 38.86
N THR A 23 15.50 -8.71 38.43
CA THR A 23 14.94 -8.48 37.09
C THR A 23 14.35 -7.08 37.05
N ALA A 24 15.12 -6.12 36.53
CA ALA A 24 14.55 -4.83 36.16
C ALA A 24 13.51 -5.06 35.06
N PRO A 25 12.27 -4.54 35.17
CA PRO A 25 11.33 -4.60 34.08
C PRO A 25 11.86 -3.77 32.91
N ALA A 26 12.11 -4.43 31.78
CA ALA A 26 12.36 -3.76 30.53
C ALA A 26 11.12 -2.94 30.18
N VAL A 27 11.21 -1.62 30.34
CA VAL A 27 10.20 -0.68 29.85
C VAL A 27 10.24 -0.77 28.33
N ALA A 28 9.31 -1.52 27.75
CA ALA A 28 9.08 -1.48 26.32
C ALA A 28 8.64 -0.06 25.98
N SER A 29 9.53 0.74 25.40
CA SER A 29 9.14 2.00 24.75
C SER A 29 8.23 1.63 23.59
N ALA A 30 6.92 1.78 23.78
CA ALA A 30 5.99 1.83 22.68
C ALA A 30 6.41 3.03 21.82
N ALA A 31 6.88 2.77 20.61
CA ALA A 31 7.11 3.82 19.63
C ALA A 31 5.79 4.58 19.44
N PRO A 32 5.81 5.92 19.32
CA PRO A 32 4.60 6.67 19.04
C PRO A 32 4.04 6.20 17.70
N THR A 33 2.80 5.71 17.71
CA THR A 33 2.00 5.54 16.51
C THR A 33 1.72 6.92 15.95
N VAL A 34 2.57 7.38 15.04
CA VAL A 34 2.29 8.58 14.25
C VAL A 34 1.18 8.19 13.28
N PHE A 35 -0.06 8.50 13.63
CA PHE A 35 -1.15 8.53 12.66
C PHE A 35 -0.82 9.66 11.67
N GLN A 36 -0.29 9.32 10.50
CA GLN A 36 -0.23 10.26 9.38
C GLN A 36 -1.66 10.73 9.10
N ALA A 37 -1.85 12.04 9.02
CA ALA A 37 -3.12 12.60 8.57
C ALA A 37 -3.46 11.99 7.21
N PRO A 38 -4.74 11.69 6.93
CA PRO A 38 -5.12 11.16 5.63
C PRO A 38 -4.69 12.17 4.56
N VAL A 39 -3.71 11.78 3.76
CA VAL A 39 -3.31 12.53 2.59
C VAL A 39 -4.41 12.29 1.57
N GLY A 40 -5.15 13.34 1.21
CA GLY A 40 -6.24 13.23 0.26
C GLY A 40 -5.68 13.03 -1.14
N SER A 41 -5.95 11.88 -1.75
CA SER A 41 -5.55 11.62 -3.12
C SER A 41 -6.50 12.32 -4.11
N HIS A 42 -6.09 12.31 -5.38
CA HIS A 42 -6.89 12.61 -6.57
C HIS A 42 -7.10 14.09 -6.92
N ARG A 43 -6.09 14.66 -7.58
CA ARG A 43 -6.23 15.44 -8.84
C ARG A 43 -4.84 15.84 -9.34
N VAL A 44 -4.45 15.34 -10.51
CA VAL A 44 -4.29 16.14 -11.75
C VAL A 44 -4.47 15.19 -12.94
N ILE A 45 -5.72 14.82 -13.21
CA ILE A 45 -6.12 14.40 -14.55
C ILE A 45 -6.49 15.68 -15.32
N GLY A 46 -6.36 15.71 -16.66
CA GLY A 46 -6.55 16.90 -17.51
C GLY A 46 -7.85 17.68 -17.25
N PRO A 47 -8.07 18.84 -17.90
CA PRO A 47 -9.25 19.69 -17.67
C PRO A 47 -10.61 18.97 -17.83
N ASP A 48 -10.66 17.80 -18.45
CA ASP A 48 -11.82 16.92 -18.63
C ASP A 48 -11.83 15.67 -17.71
N GLY A 49 -10.83 15.52 -16.84
CA GLY A 49 -10.65 14.36 -15.99
C GLY A 49 -10.15 13.12 -16.72
N ARG A 50 -9.69 13.22 -17.99
CA ARG A 50 -9.20 12.07 -18.77
C ARG A 50 -7.70 11.96 -18.86
N ILE A 51 -7.20 10.74 -18.94
CA ILE A 51 -5.78 10.49 -19.21
C ILE A 51 -5.47 10.83 -20.67
N GLU A 52 -4.57 11.78 -20.87
CA GLU A 52 -4.11 12.18 -22.19
C GLU A 52 -2.80 11.48 -22.55
N HIS A 53 -2.69 11.01 -23.80
CA HIS A 53 -1.44 10.44 -24.34
C HIS A 53 -0.84 9.29 -23.51
N SER A 54 -1.67 8.52 -22.82
CA SER A 54 -1.25 7.38 -22.00
C SER A 54 -0.20 7.77 -20.93
N THR A 55 -0.29 9.02 -20.44
CA THR A 55 0.63 9.58 -19.44
C THR A 55 -0.17 10.33 -18.38
N SER A 56 0.21 10.18 -17.11
CA SER A 56 -0.36 10.93 -15.99
C SER A 56 0.73 11.56 -15.13
N SER A 57 0.40 12.63 -14.44
CA SER A 57 1.34 13.29 -13.51
C SER A 57 1.53 12.53 -12.20
N ASN A 58 0.56 11.71 -11.81
CA ASN A 58 0.53 11.01 -10.53
C ASN A 58 0.22 9.51 -10.64
N TRP A 59 -0.26 9.00 -11.77
CA TRP A 59 -0.61 7.58 -11.92
C TRP A 59 0.29 6.85 -12.92
N ALA A 60 0.54 5.57 -12.64
CA ALA A 60 1.03 4.59 -13.60
C ALA A 60 0.28 3.28 -13.40
N GLY A 61 -0.11 2.61 -14.48
CA GLY A 61 -0.86 1.36 -14.43
C GLY A 61 -1.77 1.21 -15.64
N TYR A 62 -2.95 0.64 -15.45
CA TYR A 62 -3.96 0.49 -16.50
C TYR A 62 -5.30 1.08 -16.07
N ALA A 63 -5.95 1.77 -17.00
CA ALA A 63 -7.35 2.18 -16.89
C ALA A 63 -8.14 1.68 -18.11
N ALA A 64 -9.22 0.95 -17.87
CA ALA A 64 -10.18 0.58 -18.91
C ALA A 64 -11.31 1.60 -18.91
N THR A 65 -11.66 2.17 -20.07
CA THR A 65 -12.72 3.19 -20.22
C THR A 65 -13.70 2.82 -21.35
N GLY A 66 -14.60 3.75 -21.70
CA GLY A 66 -15.47 3.63 -22.88
C GLY A 66 -16.76 2.82 -22.68
N ARG A 67 -17.03 2.36 -21.45
CA ARG A 67 -18.27 1.67 -21.07
C ARG A 67 -18.49 1.76 -19.56
N THR A 68 -19.61 1.22 -19.08
CA THR A 68 -19.88 1.08 -17.65
C THR A 68 -19.14 -0.12 -17.06
N PHE A 69 -18.47 0.11 -15.93
CA PHE A 69 -17.77 -0.91 -15.14
C PHE A 69 -18.47 -1.17 -13.81
N THR A 70 -18.78 -2.42 -13.54
CA THR A 70 -19.44 -2.86 -12.29
C THR A 70 -18.49 -3.57 -11.34
N SER A 71 -17.31 -3.97 -11.81
CA SER A 71 -16.28 -4.54 -10.94
C SER A 71 -14.87 -4.38 -11.50
N VAL A 72 -13.91 -4.34 -10.59
CA VAL A 72 -12.48 -4.45 -10.84
C VAL A 72 -11.85 -5.33 -9.77
N SER A 73 -10.88 -6.16 -10.15
CA SER A 73 -10.12 -7.02 -9.23
C SER A 73 -8.66 -7.11 -9.67
N SER A 74 -7.76 -7.20 -8.70
CA SER A 74 -6.34 -7.50 -8.92
C SER A 74 -5.72 -8.00 -7.63
N SER A 75 -4.58 -8.68 -7.77
CA SER A 75 -3.67 -9.00 -6.68
C SER A 75 -2.34 -8.28 -6.89
N TRP A 76 -1.63 -7.99 -5.81
CA TRP A 76 -0.25 -7.49 -5.84
C TRP A 76 0.52 -7.92 -4.60
N VAL A 77 1.84 -7.84 -4.67
CA VAL A 77 2.71 -7.95 -3.50
C VAL A 77 3.07 -6.54 -3.05
N GLN A 78 2.92 -6.24 -1.76
CA GLN A 78 3.31 -4.95 -1.18
C GLN A 78 4.79 -4.67 -1.50
N PRO A 79 5.09 -3.65 -2.31
CA PRO A 79 6.47 -3.33 -2.64
C PRO A 79 7.21 -2.83 -1.40
N ALA A 80 8.50 -3.18 -1.30
CA ALA A 80 9.39 -2.56 -0.33
C ALA A 80 9.80 -1.18 -0.84
N VAL A 81 9.65 -0.15 -0.01
CA VAL A 81 10.13 1.20 -0.35
C VAL A 81 11.54 1.45 0.16
N SER A 82 12.36 2.07 -0.69
CA SER A 82 13.71 2.53 -0.36
C SER A 82 13.66 4.02 -0.02
N CYS A 83 13.99 4.33 1.23
CA CYS A 83 13.90 5.69 1.75
C CYS A 83 15.29 6.34 1.85
N SER A 84 15.44 7.51 1.24
CA SER A 84 16.71 8.25 1.16
C SER A 84 16.74 9.47 2.10
N GLY A 85 16.18 9.35 3.31
CA GLY A 85 16.19 10.42 4.33
C GLY A 85 15.12 11.50 4.19
N SER A 86 14.37 11.54 3.07
CA SER A 86 13.25 12.46 2.85
C SER A 86 11.90 11.76 3.01
N THR A 87 10.86 12.56 3.26
CA THR A 87 9.47 12.09 3.18
C THR A 87 9.06 11.94 1.73
N ALA A 88 8.44 10.80 1.39
CA ALA A 88 7.96 10.48 0.05
C ALA A 88 6.83 9.46 0.15
N TYR A 89 6.01 9.34 -0.88
CA TYR A 89 4.75 8.60 -0.82
C TYR A 89 4.57 7.69 -2.02
N SER A 90 3.93 6.54 -1.84
CA SER A 90 3.46 5.72 -2.97
C SER A 90 2.30 4.83 -2.58
N SER A 91 1.30 4.78 -3.45
CA SER A 91 0.07 4.01 -3.21
C SER A 91 -0.13 2.96 -4.29
N PHE A 92 -0.73 1.83 -3.94
CA PHE A 92 -1.07 0.73 -4.84
C PHE A 92 -2.52 0.33 -4.60
N TRP A 93 -3.37 0.48 -5.61
CA TRP A 93 -4.82 0.35 -5.43
C TRP A 93 -5.53 -0.08 -6.71
N ILE A 94 -6.77 -0.52 -6.53
CA ILE A 94 -7.73 -0.71 -7.62
C ILE A 94 -9.01 0.09 -7.34
N GLY A 95 -9.68 0.52 -8.39
CA GLY A 95 -10.87 1.36 -8.24
C GLY A 95 -11.80 1.38 -9.44
N LEU A 96 -13.03 1.82 -9.19
CA LEU A 96 -13.96 2.27 -10.22
C LEU A 96 -13.97 3.79 -10.24
N ASP A 97 -14.23 4.35 -11.43
CA ASP A 97 -14.16 5.79 -11.67
C ASP A 97 -12.73 6.38 -11.49
N GLY A 98 -12.55 7.66 -11.80
CA GLY A 98 -11.26 8.35 -11.85
C GLY A 98 -10.99 8.95 -13.21
N ASP A 99 -10.60 8.11 -14.15
CA ASP A 99 -10.40 8.45 -15.55
C ASP A 99 -11.73 8.75 -16.26
N GLY A 100 -11.92 10.02 -16.59
CA GLY A 100 -13.11 10.58 -17.19
C GLY A 100 -14.24 10.88 -16.22
N SER A 101 -14.00 10.85 -14.90
CA SER A 101 -15.01 11.17 -13.88
C SER A 101 -14.45 11.95 -12.69
N ASN A 102 -15.31 12.33 -11.73
CA ASN A 102 -14.97 13.20 -10.60
C ASN A 102 -15.05 12.48 -9.24
N SER A 103 -15.19 11.16 -9.26
CA SER A 103 -15.20 10.28 -8.09
C SER A 103 -14.18 9.17 -8.32
N VAL A 104 -13.82 8.45 -7.26
CA VAL A 104 -13.09 7.18 -7.34
C VAL A 104 -13.47 6.35 -6.12
N GLU A 105 -13.93 5.13 -6.36
CA GLU A 105 -14.25 4.17 -5.30
C GLU A 105 -13.19 3.08 -5.29
N GLN A 106 -12.35 3.07 -4.25
CA GLN A 106 -11.08 2.35 -4.32
C GLN A 106 -10.58 1.90 -2.95
N THR A 107 -9.73 0.88 -2.98
CA THR A 107 -9.04 0.38 -1.79
C THR A 107 -7.67 -0.13 -2.18
N GLY A 108 -6.72 -0.01 -1.25
CA GLY A 108 -5.34 -0.31 -1.54
C GLY A 108 -4.44 -0.22 -0.32
N SER A 109 -3.17 -0.12 -0.61
CA SER A 109 -2.07 -0.12 0.36
C SER A 109 -1.05 0.96 0.02
N GLU A 110 -0.43 1.53 1.04
CA GLU A 110 0.61 2.55 0.93
C GLU A 110 1.99 1.95 1.26
N GLY A 111 2.99 2.48 0.58
CA GLY A 111 4.40 2.35 0.91
C GLY A 111 5.02 3.73 0.93
N ASP A 112 5.24 4.25 2.12
CA ASP A 112 5.70 5.62 2.33
C ASP A 112 7.08 5.66 2.98
N CYS A 113 7.74 6.79 2.81
CA CYS A 113 8.91 7.17 3.59
C CYS A 113 8.51 8.28 4.55
N SER A 114 8.69 8.07 5.85
CA SER A 114 8.52 9.08 6.89
C SER A 114 9.86 9.29 7.60
N GLY A 115 10.45 10.49 7.46
CA GLY A 115 11.76 10.79 8.03
C GLY A 115 12.87 9.82 7.60
N GLY A 116 12.76 9.26 6.38
CA GLY A 116 13.70 8.27 5.87
C GLY A 116 13.44 6.82 6.30
N SER A 117 12.36 6.52 7.01
CA SER A 117 11.96 5.15 7.38
C SER A 117 10.71 4.70 6.62
N PRO A 118 10.66 3.44 6.15
CA PRO A 118 9.50 2.91 5.45
C PRO A 118 8.29 2.79 6.39
N GLN A 119 7.11 3.16 5.92
CA GLN A 119 5.82 2.98 6.59
C GLN A 119 4.84 2.31 5.62
N TYR A 120 4.04 1.38 6.13
CA TYR A 120 3.07 0.64 5.32
C TYR A 120 1.73 0.60 6.03
N TYR A 121 0.66 0.85 5.30
CA TYR A 121 -0.70 0.78 5.81
C TYR A 121 -1.67 0.53 4.66
N ALA A 122 -2.93 0.22 4.99
CA ALA A 122 -3.98 -0.03 4.01
C ALA A 122 -5.20 0.83 4.29
N TRP A 123 -6.03 1.04 3.28
CA TRP A 123 -7.11 2.02 3.33
C TRP A 123 -8.23 1.72 2.32
N TYR A 124 -9.36 2.38 2.50
CA TYR A 124 -10.36 2.56 1.45
C TYR A 124 -10.72 4.04 1.30
N GLU A 125 -11.24 4.41 0.13
CA GLU A 125 -11.68 5.76 -0.17
C GLU A 125 -12.92 5.75 -1.07
N MET A 126 -13.79 6.73 -0.85
CA MET A 126 -14.87 7.09 -1.75
C MET A 126 -14.63 8.56 -2.12
N TYR A 127 -13.70 8.82 -3.02
CA TYR A 127 -13.29 10.18 -3.38
C TYR A 127 -14.51 10.96 -3.89
N PRO A 128 -14.74 12.22 -3.47
CA PRO A 128 -13.81 13.15 -2.84
C PRO A 128 -13.71 13.11 -1.30
N ALA A 129 -14.31 12.13 -0.63
CA ALA A 129 -14.07 11.95 0.80
C ALA A 129 -12.63 11.46 1.04
N TYR A 130 -12.01 11.89 2.14
CA TYR A 130 -10.67 11.45 2.53
C TYR A 130 -10.59 9.93 2.74
N PRO A 131 -9.41 9.33 2.51
CA PRO A 131 -9.19 7.91 2.76
C PRO A 131 -9.33 7.58 4.24
N VAL A 132 -9.80 6.36 4.51
CA VAL A 132 -9.94 5.81 5.86
C VAL A 132 -9.00 4.64 6.03
N ASN A 133 -7.99 4.84 6.88
CA ASN A 133 -6.98 3.83 7.13
C ASN A 133 -7.52 2.68 7.97
N TYR A 134 -7.09 1.46 7.63
CA TYR A 134 -7.27 0.27 8.43
C TYR A 134 -6.19 0.21 9.51
N SER A 135 -6.56 -0.25 10.71
CA SER A 135 -5.63 -0.47 11.81
C SER A 135 -4.82 -1.77 11.69
N ASN A 136 -4.95 -2.47 10.57
CA ASN A 136 -4.35 -3.77 10.35
C ASN A 136 -2.89 -3.61 9.92
N THR A 137 -2.04 -4.53 10.39
CA THR A 137 -0.62 -4.52 10.03
C THR A 137 -0.43 -4.83 8.55
N VAL A 138 0.38 -4.01 7.89
CA VAL A 138 0.91 -4.21 6.54
C VAL A 138 2.44 -4.20 6.60
N LYS A 139 3.08 -5.02 5.79
CA LYS A 139 4.53 -5.14 5.65
C LYS A 139 4.90 -5.30 4.18
N ALA A 140 6.12 -4.89 3.84
CA ALA A 140 6.72 -5.26 2.57
C ALA A 140 6.70 -6.79 2.36
N GLY A 141 6.30 -7.23 1.17
CA GLY A 141 6.16 -8.64 0.84
C GLY A 141 4.80 -9.25 1.15
N ASP A 142 3.87 -8.50 1.77
CA ASP A 142 2.51 -8.99 1.99
C ASP A 142 1.75 -9.17 0.67
N HIS A 143 0.94 -10.23 0.58
CA HIS A 143 0.20 -10.59 -0.63
C HIS A 143 -1.25 -10.09 -0.54
N PHE A 144 -1.54 -9.05 -1.31
CA PHE A 144 -2.86 -8.45 -1.39
C PHE A 144 -3.71 -9.05 -2.51
N THR A 145 -5.00 -9.19 -2.23
CA THR A 145 -6.04 -9.39 -3.25
C THR A 145 -7.17 -8.40 -2.97
N SER A 146 -7.57 -7.65 -3.99
CA SER A 146 -8.60 -6.63 -3.89
C SER A 146 -9.72 -6.83 -4.90
N THR A 147 -10.92 -6.38 -4.53
CA THR A 147 -12.06 -6.27 -5.43
C THR A 147 -12.88 -5.04 -5.06
N VAL A 148 -13.22 -4.23 -6.05
CA VAL A 148 -14.25 -3.20 -5.94
C VAL A 148 -15.39 -3.58 -6.87
N SER A 149 -16.62 -3.51 -6.38
CA SER A 149 -17.81 -3.80 -7.17
C SER A 149 -18.98 -2.90 -6.80
N VAL A 150 -19.89 -2.70 -7.75
CA VAL A 150 -21.12 -1.95 -7.55
C VAL A 150 -22.34 -2.76 -8.00
N SER A 151 -23.39 -2.73 -7.18
CA SER A 151 -24.71 -3.27 -7.50
C SER A 151 -25.78 -2.22 -7.19
N GLY A 152 -26.44 -1.71 -8.23
CA GLY A 152 -27.27 -0.51 -8.12
C GLY A 152 -26.43 0.69 -7.66
N THR A 153 -26.67 1.20 -6.46
CA THR A 153 -25.90 2.29 -5.84
C THR A 153 -24.95 1.81 -4.75
N LYS A 154 -24.84 0.50 -4.55
CA LYS A 154 -24.11 -0.09 -3.42
C LYS A 154 -22.74 -0.56 -3.88
N TYR A 155 -21.71 0.16 -3.44
CA TYR A 155 -20.31 -0.19 -3.64
C TYR A 155 -19.85 -1.11 -2.52
N THR A 156 -19.10 -2.14 -2.90
CA THR A 156 -18.43 -3.07 -1.99
C THR A 156 -16.95 -3.12 -2.35
N LEU A 157 -16.13 -2.65 -1.42
CA LEU A 157 -14.68 -2.56 -1.54
C LEU A 157 -14.09 -3.60 -0.59
N THR A 158 -13.35 -4.55 -1.12
CA THR A 158 -12.71 -5.62 -0.37
C THR A 158 -11.22 -5.60 -0.60
N LEU A 159 -10.46 -5.62 0.50
CA LEU A 159 -9.01 -5.80 0.49
C LEU A 159 -8.64 -6.92 1.46
N SER A 160 -7.94 -7.93 0.96
CA SER A 160 -7.45 -9.07 1.72
C SER A 160 -5.93 -9.09 1.68
N ASP A 161 -5.31 -9.13 2.85
CA ASP A 161 -3.91 -9.47 3.01
C ASP A 161 -3.82 -10.93 3.42
N THR A 162 -3.42 -11.76 2.46
CA THR A 162 -3.37 -13.21 2.63
C THR A 162 -2.14 -13.66 3.42
N THR A 163 -1.08 -12.84 3.47
CA THR A 163 0.11 -13.11 4.28
C THR A 163 -0.18 -12.89 5.76
N GLN A 164 -0.89 -11.79 6.06
CA GLN A 164 -1.19 -11.38 7.44
C GLN A 164 -2.55 -11.92 7.93
N GLY A 165 -3.32 -12.58 7.06
CA GLY A 165 -4.53 -13.33 7.42
C GLY A 165 -5.75 -12.45 7.75
N TRP A 166 -5.84 -11.26 7.17
CA TRP A 166 -6.98 -10.36 7.41
C TRP A 166 -7.66 -9.93 6.11
N THR A 167 -8.97 -9.67 6.22
CA THR A 167 -9.79 -9.13 5.14
C THR A 167 -10.64 -7.98 5.66
N LYS A 168 -10.70 -6.89 4.91
CA LYS A 168 -11.61 -5.78 5.12
C LYS A 168 -12.60 -5.73 3.99
N THR A 169 -13.87 -5.61 4.34
CA THR A 169 -14.96 -5.33 3.40
C THR A 169 -15.67 -4.09 3.88
N THR A 170 -15.71 -3.08 3.02
CA THR A 170 -16.40 -1.82 3.26
C THR A 170 -17.52 -1.68 2.24
N THR A 171 -18.70 -1.32 2.72
CA THR A 171 -19.87 -1.10 1.88
C THR A 171 -20.32 0.35 2.01
N LYS A 172 -20.55 1.00 0.87
CA LYS A 172 -21.03 2.39 0.79
C LYS A 172 -22.14 2.49 -0.23
N SER A 173 -23.15 3.29 0.08
CA SER A 173 -24.24 3.58 -0.84
C SER A 173 -24.07 4.99 -1.38
N GLN A 174 -23.90 5.12 -2.70
CA GLN A 174 -23.74 6.39 -3.37
C GLN A 174 -24.36 6.31 -4.77
N SER A 175 -25.18 7.30 -5.11
CA SER A 175 -25.86 7.40 -6.40
C SER A 175 -25.19 8.45 -7.29
N GLY A 176 -25.45 8.37 -8.60
CA GLY A 176 -24.98 9.37 -9.57
C GLY A 176 -23.50 9.26 -9.93
N LEU A 177 -22.82 8.20 -9.48
CA LEU A 177 -21.45 7.88 -9.88
C LEU A 177 -21.44 7.27 -11.28
N SER A 178 -20.39 7.56 -12.04
CA SER A 178 -20.38 7.34 -13.48
C SER A 178 -20.05 5.90 -13.83
N ASN A 179 -19.24 5.24 -13.00
CA ASN A 179 -18.68 3.92 -13.27
C ASN A 179 -18.00 3.88 -14.64
N ALA A 180 -17.31 4.96 -15.00
CA ALA A 180 -16.79 5.24 -16.33
C ALA A 180 -15.48 4.51 -16.63
N SER A 181 -14.74 4.16 -15.58
CA SER A 181 -13.45 3.46 -15.66
C SER A 181 -13.33 2.32 -14.65
N ALA A 182 -12.41 1.40 -14.94
CA ALA A 182 -11.89 0.40 -14.01
C ALA A 182 -10.36 0.43 -14.04
N GLU A 183 -9.74 0.53 -12.87
CA GLU A 183 -8.36 1.02 -12.76
C GLU A 183 -7.53 0.18 -11.79
N ILE A 184 -6.25 -0.02 -12.12
CA ILE A 184 -5.27 -0.74 -11.32
C ILE A 184 -3.95 0.03 -11.39
N ILE A 185 -3.60 0.70 -10.29
CA ILE A 185 -2.70 1.85 -10.31
C ILE A 185 -1.63 1.75 -9.23
N ALA A 186 -0.41 2.17 -9.59
CA ALA A 186 0.58 2.69 -8.67
C ALA A 186 0.60 4.23 -8.77
N GLU A 187 0.47 4.91 -7.65
CA GLU A 187 0.24 6.36 -7.57
C GLU A 187 1.33 7.07 -6.75
N ALA A 188 1.67 8.30 -7.16
CA ALA A 188 2.22 9.33 -6.29
C ALA A 188 1.04 10.15 -5.72
N PRO A 189 0.67 9.97 -4.44
CA PRO A 189 -0.50 10.66 -3.88
C PRO A 189 -0.38 12.17 -4.02
N SER A 190 -1.52 12.87 -3.97
CA SER A 190 -1.57 14.33 -4.06
C SER A 190 -1.95 14.95 -2.73
N SER A 191 -1.89 16.27 -2.66
CA SER A 191 -2.44 17.08 -1.59
C SER A 191 -3.06 18.34 -2.18
N SER A 192 -3.59 19.22 -1.33
CA SER A 192 -4.08 20.54 -1.77
C SER A 192 -3.04 21.39 -2.52
N THR A 193 -1.75 21.09 -2.39
CA THR A 193 -0.66 21.80 -3.06
C THR A 193 -0.10 21.06 -4.28
N GLY A 194 -0.70 19.92 -4.67
CA GLY A 194 -0.32 19.12 -5.83
C GLY A 194 0.26 17.75 -5.49
N VAL A 195 0.80 17.09 -6.51
CA VAL A 195 1.41 15.74 -6.44
C VAL A 195 2.59 15.73 -5.47
N LEU A 196 2.62 14.74 -4.58
CA LEU A 196 3.64 14.58 -3.56
C LEU A 196 4.88 13.88 -4.10
N PRO A 197 6.05 13.99 -3.42
CA PRO A 197 7.26 13.30 -3.84
C PRO A 197 7.05 11.79 -3.90
N LEU A 198 7.40 11.16 -5.02
CA LEU A 198 7.18 9.73 -5.23
C LEU A 198 8.24 8.90 -4.48
N ALA A 199 7.80 7.99 -3.62
CA ALA A 199 8.67 7.03 -2.94
C ALA A 199 9.26 6.02 -3.93
N ASN A 200 10.52 5.62 -3.71
CA ASN A 200 11.14 4.58 -4.52
C ASN A 200 10.63 3.20 -4.08
N PHE A 201 9.57 2.72 -4.75
CA PHE A 201 9.00 1.40 -4.53
C PHE A 201 9.66 0.28 -5.34
N GLY A 202 10.71 0.58 -6.11
CA GLY A 202 11.36 -0.36 -7.01
C GLY A 202 10.42 -0.84 -8.12
N THR A 203 9.68 -1.91 -7.89
CA THR A 203 8.69 -2.45 -8.84
C THR A 203 7.48 -3.02 -8.11
N ALA A 204 6.29 -2.56 -8.50
CA ALA A 204 5.02 -3.15 -8.13
C ALA A 204 4.59 -4.15 -9.20
N SER A 205 4.17 -5.34 -8.80
CA SER A 205 3.69 -6.38 -9.71
C SER A 205 2.21 -6.63 -9.46
N PHE A 206 1.39 -6.40 -10.48
CA PHE A 206 -0.04 -6.64 -10.45
C PHE A 206 -0.38 -7.89 -11.28
N THR A 207 -1.24 -8.73 -10.74
CA THR A 207 -1.65 -10.00 -11.35
C THR A 207 -3.15 -10.20 -11.25
N ASN A 208 -3.69 -11.01 -12.16
CA ASN A 208 -5.13 -11.30 -12.23
C ASN A 208 -5.97 -10.01 -12.37
N ALA A 209 -5.45 -9.03 -13.14
CA ALA A 209 -6.15 -7.78 -13.41
C ALA A 209 -7.38 -8.04 -14.26
N THR A 210 -8.56 -7.85 -13.66
CA THR A 210 -9.84 -8.03 -14.35
C THR A 210 -10.76 -6.85 -14.14
N ALA A 211 -11.58 -6.57 -15.16
CA ALA A 211 -12.68 -5.62 -15.10
C ALA A 211 -13.95 -6.34 -15.59
N ASN A 212 -15.07 -6.18 -14.89
CA ASN A 212 -16.32 -6.91 -15.17
C ASN A 212 -16.12 -8.43 -15.32
N GLY A 213 -15.19 -9.00 -14.56
CA GLY A 213 -14.87 -10.44 -14.60
C GLY A 213 -14.18 -10.92 -15.88
N GLN A 214 -13.63 -10.03 -16.69
CA GLN A 214 -12.80 -10.36 -17.87
C GLN A 214 -11.39 -9.77 -17.72
N PRO A 215 -10.36 -10.36 -18.34
CA PRO A 215 -9.02 -9.78 -18.40
C PRO A 215 -9.06 -8.30 -18.77
N ILE A 216 -8.37 -7.43 -18.04
CA ILE A 216 -8.41 -5.98 -18.29
C ILE A 216 -7.98 -5.64 -19.72
N GLY A 217 -7.05 -6.41 -20.29
CA GLY A 217 -6.62 -6.25 -21.69
C GLY A 217 -7.73 -6.44 -22.73
N SER A 218 -8.85 -7.08 -22.38
CA SER A 218 -10.01 -7.25 -23.26
C SER A 218 -10.77 -5.96 -23.52
N PHE A 219 -10.48 -4.90 -22.76
CA PHE A 219 -11.15 -3.61 -22.84
C PHE A 219 -10.33 -2.55 -23.59
N SER A 220 -9.23 -2.94 -24.25
CA SER A 220 -8.27 -2.01 -24.87
C SER A 220 -7.86 -0.89 -23.90
N PRO A 221 -7.39 -1.24 -22.69
CA PRO A 221 -7.14 -0.26 -21.64
C PRO A 221 -5.96 0.65 -22.01
N ASP A 222 -5.97 1.85 -21.46
CA ASP A 222 -4.83 2.76 -21.54
C ASP A 222 -3.69 2.25 -20.65
N GLN A 223 -2.48 2.12 -21.22
CA GLN A 223 -1.26 1.83 -20.49
C GLN A 223 -0.61 3.13 -20.03
N ILE A 224 -0.73 3.46 -18.75
CA ILE A 224 -0.41 4.78 -18.22
C ILE A 224 1.02 4.77 -17.68
N ASN A 225 1.87 5.69 -18.14
CA ASN A 225 3.13 6.00 -17.48
C ASN A 225 3.00 7.25 -16.60
N MET A 226 3.77 7.31 -15.51
CA MET A 226 3.81 8.49 -14.65
C MET A 226 4.95 9.41 -15.08
N ALA A 227 4.66 10.68 -15.37
CA ALA A 227 5.66 11.67 -15.75
C ALA A 227 5.32 13.08 -15.25
N SER A 228 6.36 13.84 -14.90
CA SER A 228 6.24 15.27 -14.56
C SER A 228 7.14 16.07 -15.50
N GLY A 229 6.53 16.87 -16.38
CA GLY A 229 7.24 17.50 -17.49
C GLY A 229 7.88 16.47 -18.40
N SER A 230 9.18 16.60 -18.67
CA SER A 230 9.95 15.63 -19.46
C SER A 230 10.48 14.44 -18.64
N THR A 231 10.23 14.40 -17.33
CA THR A 231 10.80 13.39 -16.44
C THR A 231 9.80 12.26 -16.22
N THR A 232 10.11 11.07 -16.73
CA THR A 232 9.39 9.85 -16.37
C THR A 232 9.70 9.45 -14.93
N LYS A 233 8.65 9.33 -14.12
CA LYS A 233 8.70 8.98 -12.70
C LYS A 233 8.50 7.47 -12.49
N ALA A 234 7.60 6.87 -13.26
CA ALA A 234 7.37 5.42 -13.27
C ALA A 234 6.90 4.95 -14.66
N THR A 235 7.26 3.72 -15.01
CA THR A 235 6.86 3.09 -16.28
C THR A 235 6.05 1.83 -16.06
N THR A 236 4.98 1.68 -16.82
CA THR A 236 4.12 0.48 -16.82
C THR A 236 4.56 -0.47 -17.92
N SER A 237 4.63 -1.76 -17.63
CA SER A 237 4.92 -2.79 -18.64
C SER A 237 3.71 -3.06 -19.54
N ALA A 238 3.95 -3.66 -20.70
CA ALA A 238 2.87 -4.29 -21.46
C ALA A 238 2.20 -5.40 -20.62
N LEU A 239 0.92 -5.66 -20.89
CA LEU A 239 0.21 -6.80 -20.31
C LEU A 239 0.79 -8.12 -20.80
N SER A 240 0.98 -9.04 -19.86
CA SER A 240 1.19 -10.46 -20.14
C SER A 240 -0.08 -11.24 -19.80
N SER A 241 -0.46 -12.18 -20.67
CA SER A 241 -1.73 -12.91 -20.58
C SER A 241 -2.98 -12.01 -20.50
N SER A 242 -2.89 -10.76 -20.99
CA SER A 242 -3.95 -9.74 -20.88
C SER A 242 -4.34 -9.32 -19.45
N GLU A 243 -3.60 -9.75 -18.42
CA GLU A 243 -3.98 -9.59 -17.00
C GLU A 243 -2.83 -9.18 -16.07
N ASN A 244 -1.57 -9.41 -16.44
CA ASN A 244 -0.45 -9.21 -15.50
C ASN A 244 0.50 -8.15 -16.04
N PHE A 245 0.93 -7.24 -15.19
CA PHE A 245 1.84 -6.18 -15.54
C PHE A 245 2.66 -5.73 -14.32
N THR A 246 3.69 -4.94 -14.58
CA THR A 246 4.45 -4.27 -13.54
C THR A 246 4.45 -2.76 -13.74
N VAL A 247 4.59 -2.04 -12.63
CA VAL A 247 4.98 -0.63 -12.63
C VAL A 247 6.36 -0.54 -12.00
N THR A 248 7.31 0.10 -12.68
CA THR A 248 8.69 0.26 -12.21
C THR A 248 8.98 1.73 -11.96
N TRP A 249 9.42 2.04 -10.75
CA TRP A 249 9.91 3.36 -10.36
C TRP A 249 11.16 3.74 -11.17
N LYS A 250 11.26 5.00 -11.57
CA LYS A 250 12.40 5.55 -12.33
C LYS A 250 13.03 6.76 -11.65
N HIS A 251 12.21 7.64 -11.07
CA HIS A 251 12.68 8.89 -10.50
C HIS A 251 11.69 9.42 -9.45
N SER A 252 12.20 10.16 -8.45
CA SER A 252 11.42 10.87 -7.43
C SER A 252 10.87 12.19 -7.93
#